data_AF-A0A101X1H3-F1
#
_entry.id   AF-A0A101X1H3-F1
#
_cell.length_a   1.000
_cell.length_b   1.000
_cell.length_c   1.000
_cell.angle_alpha   90.00
_cell.angle_beta   90.00
_cell.angle_gamma   90.00
#
_symmetry.space_group_name_H-M   'P 1'
#
loop_
_entity.id
_entity.type
_entity.pdbx_description
1 polymer ?
#
loop_
_entity_poly.entity_id
_entity_poly.type
_entity_poly.pdbx_seq_one_letter_code
_entity_poly.pdbx_strand_id
1 'polypeptide(L)'
;MKALVIEHCRVGVCVNSALRLMMNRGVKPIAAVDDGVIVTAGEAVAYVNDDQLSTLNQAMQLISLSICASTAMATVKLNTGLRPFVYSSDLRELGEQATTPIIAGGGGVIDDANLFSGGGLIPVIKNYTTDPTKGNVLLVKLSGDAASLMEVVNRTYATGYSGDIIVEADVDSILRFKRSFRRMAPAILGVVVTGFRQLCTLSVTDADAVMGIFRCRRCWIDYVGTGQLKTCPRCRGRLVELVKMAERIRPMSDDALLARSQGELASSKPIRPIILPLSWFTRGKPGQ
;
A
#
# COMPACT_ATOMS: atom_id res chain seq x y z
N MET A 1 6.47 -15.72 21.45
CA MET A 1 6.72 -14.73 20.37
C MET A 1 5.51 -14.73 19.45
N LYS A 2 4.99 -13.55 19.14
CA LYS A 2 3.85 -13.40 18.23
C LYS A 2 4.26 -12.74 16.92
N ALA A 3 3.58 -13.10 15.85
CA ALA A 3 3.70 -12.47 14.55
C ALA A 3 2.42 -11.69 14.23
N LEU A 4 2.59 -10.42 13.83
CA LEU A 4 1.55 -9.65 13.15
C LEU A 4 1.55 -10.06 11.68
N VAL A 5 0.44 -10.56 11.18
CA VAL A 5 0.30 -11.13 9.84
C VAL A 5 -0.78 -10.40 9.06
N ILE A 6 -0.56 -10.20 7.76
CA ILE A 6 -1.64 -9.84 6.83
C ILE A 6 -2.44 -11.10 6.55
N GLU A 7 -3.57 -11.26 7.23
CA GLU A 7 -4.42 -12.42 7.06
C GLU A 7 -5.07 -12.43 5.67
N HIS A 8 -5.62 -11.28 5.27
CA HIS A 8 -6.26 -11.13 3.96
C HIS A 8 -5.85 -9.82 3.30
N CYS A 9 -5.67 -9.91 1.97
CA CYS A 9 -5.49 -8.75 1.11
C CYS A 9 -6.37 -8.88 -0.13
N ARG A 10 -7.46 -8.11 -0.19
CA ARG A 10 -8.53 -8.28 -1.20
C ARG A 10 -8.04 -8.06 -2.64
N VAL A 11 -7.00 -7.26 -2.81
CA VAL A 11 -6.41 -6.91 -4.12
C VAL A 11 -5.18 -7.77 -4.49
N GLY A 12 -4.90 -8.81 -3.70
CA GLY A 12 -3.84 -9.79 -3.93
C GLY A 12 -2.49 -9.43 -3.28
N VAL A 13 -2.13 -8.15 -3.23
CA VAL A 13 -0.92 -7.66 -2.55
C VAL A 13 -1.23 -6.40 -1.76
N CYS A 14 -0.57 -6.25 -0.62
CA CYS A 14 -0.74 -5.13 0.29
C CYS A 14 0.56 -4.31 0.35
N VAL A 15 0.48 -3.05 0.75
CA VAL A 15 1.66 -2.22 1.01
C VAL A 15 1.82 -2.07 2.51
N ASN A 16 2.97 -2.48 3.03
CA ASN A 16 3.25 -2.32 4.44
C ASN A 16 3.46 -0.83 4.76
N SER A 17 2.76 -0.33 5.77
CA SER A 17 2.94 1.01 6.33
C SER A 17 2.75 1.01 7.85
N ALA A 18 3.11 -0.10 8.48
CA ALA A 18 2.92 -0.37 9.89
C ALA A 18 4.11 0.03 10.78
N LEU A 19 5.35 -0.01 10.27
CA LEU A 19 6.55 -0.02 11.10
C LEU A 19 6.69 1.26 11.93
N ARG A 20 6.67 2.42 11.27
CA ARG A 20 6.70 3.72 11.96
C ARG A 20 5.57 3.86 12.98
N LEU A 21 4.37 3.48 12.58
CA LEU A 21 3.18 3.59 13.45
C LEU A 21 3.31 2.69 14.69
N MET A 22 3.76 1.45 14.53
CA MET A 22 4.02 0.52 15.62
C MET A 22 5.03 1.12 16.61
N MET A 23 6.17 1.59 16.11
CA MET A 23 7.22 2.17 16.96
C MET A 23 6.75 3.43 17.69
N ASN A 24 6.00 4.31 17.03
CA ASN A 24 5.45 5.52 17.63
C ASN A 24 4.35 5.22 18.66
N ARG A 25 3.72 4.05 18.59
CA ARG A 25 2.77 3.53 19.59
C ARG A 25 3.43 2.69 20.68
N GLY A 26 4.76 2.66 20.74
CA GLY A 26 5.52 1.98 21.78
C GLY A 26 5.71 0.48 21.57
N VAL A 27 5.25 -0.07 20.44
CA VAL A 27 5.54 -1.46 20.08
C VAL A 27 7.00 -1.58 19.66
N LYS A 28 7.72 -2.56 20.21
CA LYS A 28 9.12 -2.84 19.88
C LYS A 28 9.24 -4.15 19.10
N PRO A 29 9.29 -4.12 17.75
CA PRO A 29 9.45 -5.34 16.95
C PRO A 29 10.83 -5.98 17.15
N ILE A 30 10.85 -7.30 17.28
CA ILE A 30 12.06 -8.14 17.19
C ILE A 30 12.55 -8.18 15.75
N ALA A 31 11.60 -8.27 14.82
CA ALA A 31 11.86 -8.25 13.40
C ALA A 31 10.65 -7.62 12.68
N ALA A 32 10.87 -6.87 11.60
CA ALA A 32 9.77 -6.24 10.86
C ALA A 32 10.10 -6.03 9.39
N VAL A 33 9.05 -5.91 8.59
CA VAL A 33 9.12 -5.42 7.22
C VAL A 33 9.15 -3.89 7.26
N ASP A 34 9.95 -3.27 6.39
CA ASP A 34 9.98 -1.81 6.28
C ASP A 34 8.68 -1.25 5.68
N ASP A 35 8.35 0.00 5.99
CA ASP A 35 7.29 0.73 5.30
C ASP A 35 7.59 0.88 3.79
N GLY A 36 6.53 0.91 2.97
CA GLY A 36 6.60 1.02 1.52
C GLY A 36 6.89 -0.29 0.78
N VAL A 37 7.15 -1.38 1.50
CA VAL A 37 7.38 -2.71 0.92
C VAL A 37 6.06 -3.38 0.60
N ILE A 38 5.95 -3.93 -0.61
CA ILE A 38 4.79 -4.76 -0.96
C ILE A 38 4.89 -6.10 -0.22
N VAL A 39 3.78 -6.57 0.31
CA VAL A 39 3.66 -7.77 1.14
C VAL A 39 2.43 -8.56 0.71
N THR A 40 2.40 -9.85 1.03
CA THR A 40 1.33 -10.76 0.58
C THR A 40 0.55 -11.34 1.76
N ALA A 41 -0.64 -11.88 1.48
CA ALA A 41 -1.44 -12.53 2.52
C ALA A 41 -0.69 -13.76 3.09
N GLY A 42 -0.75 -13.95 4.40
CA GLY A 42 0.02 -14.94 5.15
C GLY A 42 1.42 -14.49 5.56
N GLU A 43 1.87 -13.29 5.15
CA GLU A 43 3.18 -12.75 5.50
C GLU A 43 3.18 -12.09 6.88
N ALA A 44 4.18 -12.42 7.71
CA ALA A 44 4.46 -11.63 8.90
C ALA A 44 5.05 -10.27 8.53
N VAL A 45 4.37 -9.20 8.92
CA VAL A 45 4.86 -7.83 8.79
C VAL A 45 5.71 -7.42 9.99
N ALA A 46 5.51 -8.06 11.15
CA ALA A 46 6.36 -7.88 12.32
C ALA A 46 6.29 -9.08 13.27
N TYR A 47 7.36 -9.28 14.03
CA TYR A 47 7.46 -10.20 15.15
C TYR A 47 7.65 -9.40 16.43
N VAL A 48 6.91 -9.74 17.47
CA VAL A 48 6.95 -9.06 18.77
C VAL A 48 7.07 -10.09 19.90
N ASN A 49 7.60 -9.65 21.02
CA ASN A 49 7.57 -10.43 22.25
C ASN A 49 6.13 -10.49 22.80
N ASP A 50 5.83 -11.53 23.58
CA ASP A 50 4.47 -11.78 24.08
C ASP A 50 4.00 -10.67 25.05
N ASP A 51 4.93 -10.03 25.76
CA ASP A 51 4.68 -8.89 26.65
C ASP A 51 4.24 -7.61 25.90
N GLN A 52 4.53 -7.50 24.60
CA GLN A 52 4.12 -6.38 23.74
C GLN A 52 2.73 -6.58 23.11
N LEU A 53 2.09 -7.74 23.32
CA LEU A 53 0.85 -8.11 22.64
C LEU A 53 -0.32 -7.15 22.95
N SER A 54 -0.43 -6.70 24.20
CA SER A 54 -1.46 -5.72 24.60
C SER A 54 -1.32 -4.40 23.83
N THR A 55 -0.10 -3.86 23.77
CA THR A 55 0.23 -2.63 23.04
C THR A 55 0.00 -2.79 21.54
N LEU A 56 0.38 -3.93 20.96
CA LEU A 56 0.13 -4.24 19.56
C LEU A 56 -1.38 -4.28 19.25
N ASN A 57 -2.16 -4.94 20.08
CA ASN A 57 -3.61 -5.05 19.90
C ASN A 57 -4.30 -3.68 19.97
N GLN A 58 -3.85 -2.79 20.85
CA GLN A 58 -4.35 -1.41 20.93
C GLN A 58 -4.02 -0.60 19.66
N ALA A 59 -2.90 -0.88 19.00
CA ALA A 59 -2.50 -0.20 17.76
C ALA A 59 -3.11 -0.82 16.49
N MET A 60 -3.70 -2.02 16.59
CA MET A 60 -4.09 -2.86 15.44
C MET A 60 -5.00 -2.15 14.44
N GLN A 61 -6.01 -1.42 14.93
CA GLN A 61 -6.97 -0.72 14.07
C GLN A 61 -6.29 0.36 13.23
N LEU A 62 -5.38 1.12 13.83
CA LEU A 62 -4.63 2.17 13.14
C LEU A 62 -3.62 1.56 12.15
N ILE A 63 -2.98 0.45 12.52
CA ILE A 63 -2.08 -0.28 11.63
C ILE A 63 -2.84 -0.79 10.41
N SER A 64 -4.02 -1.37 10.62
CA SER A 64 -4.90 -1.82 9.54
C SER A 64 -5.32 -0.65 8.65
N LEU A 65 -5.73 0.48 9.23
CA LEU A 65 -6.09 1.69 8.47
C LEU A 65 -4.92 2.19 7.61
N SER A 66 -3.71 2.24 8.16
CA SER A 66 -2.50 2.65 7.44
C SER A 66 -2.24 1.72 6.24
N ILE A 67 -2.21 0.39 6.46
CA ILE A 67 -1.96 -0.59 5.39
C ILE A 67 -3.07 -0.54 4.34
N CYS A 68 -4.33 -0.42 4.75
CA CYS A 68 -5.47 -0.31 3.82
C CYS A 68 -5.34 0.92 2.91
N ALA A 69 -5.00 2.08 3.48
CA ALA A 69 -4.84 3.32 2.73
C ALA A 69 -3.69 3.24 1.71
N SER A 70 -2.51 2.80 2.14
CA SER A 70 -1.34 2.64 1.27
C SER A 70 -1.60 1.62 0.17
N THR A 71 -2.29 0.52 0.49
CA THR A 71 -2.70 -0.52 -0.47
C THR A 71 -3.70 0.00 -1.50
N ALA A 72 -4.68 0.80 -1.10
CA ALA A 72 -5.66 1.39 -2.02
C ALA A 72 -4.98 2.31 -3.04
N MET A 73 -4.09 3.18 -2.56
CA MET A 73 -3.32 4.09 -3.42
C MET A 73 -2.40 3.31 -4.38
N ALA A 74 -1.67 2.32 -3.87
CA ALA A 74 -0.85 1.45 -4.69
C ALA A 74 -1.66 0.69 -5.74
N THR A 75 -2.89 0.27 -5.40
CA THR A 75 -3.78 -0.43 -6.34
C THR A 75 -4.12 0.45 -7.54
N VAL A 76 -4.47 1.72 -7.31
CA VAL A 76 -4.67 2.70 -8.39
C VAL A 76 -3.40 2.80 -9.23
N LYS A 77 -2.26 3.12 -8.60
CA LYS A 77 -1.00 3.35 -9.32
C LYS A 77 -0.56 2.15 -10.17
N LEU A 78 -0.57 0.95 -9.61
CA LEU A 78 -0.18 -0.29 -10.29
C LEU A 78 -1.15 -0.69 -11.42
N ASN A 79 -2.45 -0.43 -11.25
CA ASN A 79 -3.44 -0.87 -12.22
C ASN A 79 -3.75 0.15 -13.29
N THR A 80 -3.59 1.45 -13.03
CA THR A 80 -3.99 2.52 -13.95
C THR A 80 -2.84 3.42 -14.39
N GLY A 81 -1.73 3.47 -13.65
CA GLY A 81 -0.65 4.42 -13.86
C GLY A 81 -0.97 5.85 -13.43
N LEU A 82 -2.20 6.11 -12.96
CA LEU A 82 -2.62 7.42 -12.47
C LEU A 82 -2.06 7.70 -11.08
N ARG A 83 -2.00 8.99 -10.73
CA ARG A 83 -1.70 9.41 -9.37
C ARG A 83 -2.87 9.07 -8.43
N PRO A 84 -2.64 8.32 -7.35
CA PRO A 84 -3.66 8.10 -6.35
C PRO A 84 -3.75 9.24 -5.35
N PHE A 85 -4.96 9.51 -4.89
CA PHE A 85 -5.28 10.41 -3.79
C PHE A 85 -6.21 9.70 -2.79
N VAL A 86 -6.22 10.18 -1.55
CA VAL A 86 -7.20 9.81 -0.52
C VAL A 86 -7.73 11.08 0.14
N TYR A 87 -8.90 11.01 0.76
CA TYR A 87 -9.38 12.12 1.59
C TYR A 87 -8.61 12.14 2.92
N SER A 88 -8.27 13.34 3.38
CA SER A 88 -7.66 13.52 4.69
C SER A 88 -8.61 13.13 5.83
N SER A 89 -9.91 13.35 5.66
CA SER A 89 -10.94 12.93 6.61
C SER A 89 -10.91 11.43 6.89
N ASP A 90 -10.64 10.60 5.87
CA ASP A 90 -10.52 9.15 5.99
C ASP A 90 -9.29 8.70 6.82
N LEU A 91 -8.28 9.57 6.96
CA LEU A 91 -7.03 9.31 7.67
C LEU A 91 -6.95 9.98 9.04
N ARG A 92 -8.00 10.70 9.48
CA ARG A 92 -7.97 11.52 10.70
C ARG A 92 -7.50 10.79 11.95
N GLU A 93 -7.87 9.52 12.08
CA GLU A 93 -7.49 8.66 13.22
C GLU A 93 -5.98 8.39 13.33
N LEU A 94 -5.25 8.51 12.22
CA LEU A 94 -3.80 8.35 12.21
C LEU A 94 -3.07 9.58 12.78
N GLY A 95 -3.74 10.74 12.87
CA GLY A 95 -3.15 11.99 13.34
C GLY A 95 -1.87 12.33 12.60
N GLU A 96 -0.79 12.59 13.34
CA GLU A 96 0.54 12.91 12.79
C GLU A 96 1.14 11.80 11.90
N GLN A 97 0.62 10.57 11.99
CA GLN A 97 1.11 9.43 11.21
C GLN A 97 0.43 9.29 9.85
N ALA A 98 -0.53 10.17 9.51
CA ALA A 98 -1.30 10.11 8.26
C ALA A 98 -0.44 10.25 6.99
N THR A 99 0.76 10.85 7.08
CA THR A 99 1.70 10.97 5.95
C THR A 99 2.27 9.62 5.51
N THR A 100 2.54 8.72 6.46
CA THR A 100 3.21 7.43 6.18
C THR A 100 2.48 6.59 5.13
N PRO A 101 1.16 6.30 5.24
CA PRO A 101 0.47 5.53 4.23
C PRO A 101 0.39 6.23 2.86
N ILE A 102 0.37 7.58 2.84
CA ILE A 102 0.35 8.36 1.59
C ILE A 102 1.67 8.19 0.83
N ILE A 103 2.80 8.32 1.53
CA ILE A 103 4.13 8.12 0.95
C ILE A 103 4.31 6.66 0.52
N ALA A 104 3.95 5.71 1.39
CA ALA A 104 4.06 4.27 1.11
C ALA A 104 3.22 3.84 -0.10
N GLY A 105 2.01 4.39 -0.24
CA GLY A 105 1.14 4.18 -1.41
C GLY A 105 1.59 4.94 -2.66
N GLY A 106 2.57 5.84 -2.54
CA GLY A 106 3.11 6.64 -3.64
C GLY A 106 2.09 7.64 -4.21
N GLY A 107 1.26 8.21 -3.34
CA GLY A 107 0.12 9.08 -3.69
C GLY A 107 0.17 10.49 -3.12
N GLY A 108 -1.00 11.12 -3.10
CA GLY A 108 -1.27 12.42 -2.49
C GLY A 108 -2.57 12.43 -1.69
N VAL A 109 -3.01 13.62 -1.29
CA VAL A 109 -4.22 13.79 -0.47
C VAL A 109 -5.13 14.91 -1.00
N ILE A 110 -6.43 14.69 -0.92
CA ILE A 110 -7.45 15.74 -0.95
C ILE A 110 -7.69 16.14 0.51
N ASP A 111 -7.22 17.34 0.89
CA ASP A 111 -7.22 17.80 2.28
C ASP A 111 -8.53 18.52 2.64
N ASP A 112 -9.58 17.72 2.79
CA ASP A 112 -10.94 18.10 3.20
C ASP A 112 -11.14 18.27 4.72
N ALA A 113 -10.17 17.85 5.52
CA ALA A 113 -10.19 17.90 6.99
C ALA A 113 -9.11 18.82 7.58
N ASN A 114 -8.38 19.57 6.75
CA ASN A 114 -7.29 20.47 7.14
C ASN A 114 -6.22 19.78 8.02
N LEU A 115 -5.87 18.54 7.68
CA LEU A 115 -4.81 17.79 8.38
C LEU A 115 -3.42 18.13 7.84
N PHE A 116 -3.32 18.72 6.65
CA PHE A 116 -2.05 18.94 5.97
C PHE A 116 -1.83 20.42 5.68
N SER A 117 -0.61 20.93 5.91
CA SER A 117 -0.30 22.35 5.70
C SER A 117 0.00 22.72 4.24
N GLY A 118 0.27 21.75 3.36
CA GLY A 118 0.71 21.95 1.97
C GLY A 118 2.23 22.17 1.83
N GLY A 119 2.76 22.10 0.60
CA GLY A 119 4.19 22.36 0.32
C GLY A 119 5.18 21.26 0.76
N GLY A 120 4.68 20.10 1.18
CA GLY A 120 5.48 18.95 1.61
C GLY A 120 5.79 17.94 0.50
N LEU A 121 6.34 16.79 0.90
CA LEU A 121 6.74 15.69 0.00
C LEU A 121 5.60 15.02 -0.75
N ILE A 122 4.39 15.11 -0.22
CA ILE A 122 3.18 14.54 -0.82
C ILE A 122 2.37 15.66 -1.48
N PRO A 123 1.79 15.43 -2.67
CA PRO A 123 0.85 16.36 -3.27
C PRO A 123 -0.38 16.55 -2.36
N VAL A 124 -0.75 17.80 -2.08
CA VAL A 124 -1.91 18.17 -1.26
C VAL A 124 -2.83 19.07 -2.06
N ILE A 125 -4.11 18.71 -2.15
CA ILE A 125 -5.15 19.46 -2.86
C ILE A 125 -6.18 19.96 -1.86
N LYS A 126 -6.27 21.29 -1.70
CA LYS A 126 -7.21 21.94 -0.77
C LYS A 126 -8.41 22.58 -1.46
N ASN A 127 -8.20 23.14 -2.65
CA ASN A 127 -9.20 23.91 -3.38
C ASN A 127 -9.75 23.08 -4.54
N TYR A 128 -10.70 22.19 -4.24
CA TYR A 128 -11.43 21.42 -5.24
C TYR A 128 -12.92 21.80 -5.24
N THR A 129 -13.59 21.51 -6.34
CA THR A 129 -15.02 21.75 -6.52
C THR A 129 -15.67 20.55 -7.19
N THR A 130 -16.99 20.43 -7.08
CA THR A 130 -17.81 19.52 -7.89
C THR A 130 -18.58 20.26 -8.99
N ASP A 131 -18.48 21.60 -9.02
CA ASP A 131 -19.08 22.48 -10.02
C ASP A 131 -18.08 22.74 -11.17
N PRO A 132 -18.35 22.24 -12.40
CA PRO A 132 -17.45 22.38 -13.55
C PRO A 132 -17.32 23.82 -14.06
N THR A 133 -18.11 24.77 -13.54
CA THR A 133 -18.01 26.19 -13.89
C THR A 133 -17.03 26.96 -13.03
N LYS A 134 -16.40 26.31 -12.04
CA LYS A 134 -15.56 26.95 -11.02
C LYS A 134 -14.25 26.19 -10.82
N GLY A 135 -13.30 26.85 -10.16
CA GLY A 135 -12.12 26.23 -9.56
C GLY A 135 -11.10 25.65 -10.54
N ASN A 136 -9.92 25.34 -10.01
CA ASN A 136 -8.80 24.80 -10.80
C ASN A 136 -8.73 23.26 -10.74
N VAL A 137 -9.44 22.64 -9.80
CA VAL A 137 -9.53 21.18 -9.66
C VAL A 137 -10.99 20.77 -9.53
N LEU A 138 -11.47 19.97 -10.48
CA LEU A 138 -12.82 19.41 -10.50
C LEU A 138 -12.80 17.96 -10.05
N LEU A 139 -13.63 17.65 -9.07
CA LEU A 139 -13.87 16.30 -8.61
C LEU A 139 -15.09 15.72 -9.34
N VAL A 140 -14.86 14.64 -10.07
CA VAL A 140 -15.89 13.91 -10.81
C VAL A 140 -16.09 12.54 -10.16
N LYS A 141 -17.29 12.28 -9.64
CA LYS A 141 -17.61 10.96 -9.11
C LYS A 141 -17.88 9.98 -10.25
N LEU A 142 -17.23 8.82 -10.21
CA LEU A 142 -17.58 7.73 -11.10
C LEU A 142 -19.02 7.28 -10.81
N SER A 143 -19.91 7.46 -11.79
CA SER A 143 -21.28 6.96 -11.76
C SER A 143 -21.50 6.02 -12.95
N GLY A 144 -21.99 4.81 -12.67
CA GLY A 144 -22.26 3.82 -13.71
C GLY A 144 -21.01 3.11 -14.24
N ASP A 145 -20.86 3.08 -15.57
CA ASP A 145 -19.78 2.37 -16.24
C ASP A 145 -18.64 3.28 -16.70
N ALA A 146 -17.61 2.67 -17.30
CA ALA A 146 -16.44 3.40 -17.74
C ALA A 146 -16.63 4.23 -19.02
N ALA A 147 -17.66 3.95 -19.83
CA ALA A 147 -17.98 4.76 -21.00
C ALA A 147 -18.61 6.08 -20.55
N SER A 148 -19.51 6.02 -19.57
CA SER A 148 -20.08 7.21 -18.92
C SER A 148 -18.99 8.11 -18.34
N LEU A 149 -17.94 7.55 -17.72
CA LEU A 149 -16.85 8.36 -17.18
C LEU A 149 -16.08 9.12 -18.26
N MET A 150 -15.71 8.46 -19.37
CA MET A 150 -15.06 9.12 -20.51
C MET A 150 -15.93 10.23 -21.08
N GLU A 151 -17.24 9.99 -21.20
CA GLU A 151 -18.18 10.97 -21.72
C GLU A 151 -18.26 12.19 -20.81
N VAL A 152 -18.34 11.99 -19.49
CA VAL A 152 -18.36 13.09 -18.51
C VAL A 152 -17.08 13.91 -18.58
N VAL A 153 -15.91 13.28 -18.60
CA VAL A 153 -14.61 13.98 -18.71
C VAL A 153 -14.53 14.79 -20.00
N ASN A 154 -14.88 14.20 -21.14
CA ASN A 154 -14.86 14.89 -22.43
C ASN A 154 -15.87 16.05 -22.47
N ARG A 155 -17.06 15.86 -21.91
CA ARG A 155 -18.10 16.88 -21.84
C ARG A 155 -17.64 18.06 -20.99
N THR A 156 -17.01 17.81 -19.84
CA THR A 156 -16.43 18.87 -18.99
C THR A 156 -15.41 19.71 -19.74
N TYR A 157 -14.47 19.10 -20.46
CA TYR A 157 -13.53 19.88 -21.27
C TYR A 157 -14.22 20.61 -22.42
N ALA A 158 -15.24 20.02 -23.03
CA ALA A 158 -16.03 20.66 -24.09
C ALA A 158 -16.84 21.88 -23.60
N THR A 159 -17.13 22.01 -22.30
CA THR A 159 -17.75 23.23 -21.75
C THR A 159 -16.76 24.38 -21.53
N GLY A 160 -15.49 24.21 -21.91
CA GLY A 160 -14.44 25.21 -21.75
C GLY A 160 -13.70 25.15 -20.41
N TYR A 161 -13.89 24.08 -19.62
CA TYR A 161 -13.10 23.87 -18.41
C TYR A 161 -11.63 23.68 -18.76
N SER A 162 -10.73 24.36 -18.06
CA SER A 162 -9.28 24.31 -18.31
C SER A 162 -8.47 23.78 -17.13
N GLY A 163 -9.14 23.40 -16.04
CA GLY A 163 -8.49 22.88 -14.83
C GLY A 163 -8.20 21.38 -14.87
N ASP A 164 -7.70 20.89 -13.75
CA ASP A 164 -7.40 19.48 -13.52
C ASP A 164 -8.65 18.72 -13.09
N ILE A 165 -8.87 17.54 -13.68
CA ILE A 165 -9.95 16.64 -13.24
C ILE A 165 -9.38 15.53 -12.36
N ILE A 166 -10.04 15.26 -11.23
CA ILE A 166 -9.80 14.10 -10.38
C ILE A 166 -11.05 13.25 -10.34
N VAL A 167 -10.89 11.95 -10.50
CA VAL A 167 -12.01 11.01 -10.45
C VAL A 167 -12.12 10.39 -9.07
N GLU A 168 -13.30 10.41 -8.47
CA GLU A 168 -13.61 9.65 -7.25
C GLU A 168 -14.11 8.24 -7.61
N ALA A 169 -13.47 7.20 -7.08
CA ALA A 169 -13.86 5.81 -7.29
C ALA A 169 -13.43 4.90 -6.13
N ASP A 170 -14.19 3.83 -5.86
CA ASP A 170 -13.75 2.76 -4.97
C ASP A 170 -12.73 1.82 -5.63
N VAL A 171 -12.08 0.99 -4.82
CA VAL A 171 -11.05 0.04 -5.29
C VAL A 171 -11.60 -1.00 -6.26
N ASP A 172 -12.84 -1.47 -6.05
CA ASP A 172 -13.45 -2.49 -6.91
C ASP A 172 -13.68 -1.93 -8.33
N SER A 173 -14.13 -0.69 -8.42
CA SER A 173 -14.32 0.05 -9.66
C SER A 173 -13.00 0.29 -10.38
N ILE A 174 -11.92 0.61 -9.65
CA ILE A 174 -10.58 0.75 -10.22
C ILE A 174 -10.09 -0.56 -10.85
N LEU A 175 -10.27 -1.69 -10.16
CA LEU A 175 -9.90 -2.99 -10.67
C LEU A 175 -10.75 -3.40 -11.89
N ARG A 176 -12.06 -3.17 -11.83
CA ARG A 176 -13.02 -3.49 -12.89
C ARG A 176 -12.75 -2.67 -14.15
N PHE A 177 -12.48 -1.37 -14.01
CA PHE A 177 -12.37 -0.42 -15.12
C PHE A 177 -10.93 0.04 -15.42
N LYS A 178 -9.91 -0.70 -14.93
CA LYS A 178 -8.49 -0.33 -15.08
C LYS A 178 -8.05 0.06 -16.49
N ARG A 179 -8.59 -0.58 -17.53
CA ARG A 179 -8.27 -0.26 -18.94
C ARG A 179 -8.76 1.13 -19.34
N SER A 180 -9.94 1.51 -18.86
CA SER A 180 -10.51 2.83 -19.16
C SER A 180 -9.76 3.93 -18.40
N PHE A 181 -9.44 3.71 -17.12
CA PHE A 181 -8.59 4.63 -16.36
C PHE A 181 -7.22 4.86 -17.02
N ARG A 182 -6.58 3.79 -17.54
CA ARG A 182 -5.33 3.94 -18.32
C ARG A 182 -5.49 4.83 -19.55
N ARG A 183 -6.62 4.75 -20.25
CA ARG A 183 -6.91 5.58 -21.43
C ARG A 183 -7.15 7.04 -21.07
N MET A 184 -7.72 7.30 -19.88
CA MET A 184 -7.95 8.65 -19.36
C MET A 184 -6.70 9.29 -18.76
N ALA A 185 -5.62 8.54 -18.54
CA ALA A 185 -4.42 9.05 -17.89
C ALA A 185 -3.86 10.38 -18.45
N PRO A 186 -3.94 10.66 -19.77
CA PRO A 186 -3.53 11.97 -20.30
C PRO A 186 -4.48 13.13 -19.99
N ALA A 187 -5.74 12.84 -19.61
CA ALA A 187 -6.82 13.80 -19.50
C ALA A 187 -7.25 14.09 -18.05
N ILE A 188 -6.78 13.32 -17.06
CA ILE A 188 -7.11 13.53 -15.64
C ILE A 188 -5.85 13.56 -14.79
N LEU A 189 -5.86 14.34 -13.72
CA LEU A 189 -4.74 14.46 -12.78
C LEU A 189 -4.55 13.18 -11.95
N GLY A 190 -5.65 12.50 -11.62
CA GLY A 190 -5.59 11.26 -10.84
C GLY A 190 -6.93 10.76 -10.35
N VAL A 191 -6.87 9.86 -9.36
CA VAL A 191 -8.05 9.23 -8.75
C VAL A 191 -8.00 9.41 -7.25
N VAL A 192 -9.07 9.93 -6.65
CA VAL A 192 -9.29 9.81 -5.20
C VAL A 192 -9.99 8.48 -4.91
N VAL A 193 -9.32 7.63 -4.13
CA VAL A 193 -9.81 6.30 -3.80
C VAL A 193 -10.60 6.31 -2.50
N THR A 194 -11.80 5.73 -2.52
CA THR A 194 -12.71 5.68 -1.36
C THR A 194 -12.98 4.23 -0.92
N GLY A 195 -13.55 4.06 0.28
CA GLY A 195 -14.06 2.76 0.74
C GLY A 195 -12.98 1.71 1.04
N PHE A 196 -11.76 2.12 1.38
CA PHE A 196 -10.61 1.20 1.48
C PHE A 196 -10.43 0.49 2.83
N ARG A 197 -11.21 0.82 3.87
CA ARG A 197 -10.99 0.34 5.25
C ARG A 197 -11.08 -1.18 5.44
N GLN A 198 -11.68 -1.90 4.50
CA GLN A 198 -11.84 -3.36 4.54
C GLN A 198 -10.98 -4.09 3.51
N LEU A 199 -10.00 -3.42 2.90
CA LEU A 199 -9.13 -4.05 1.89
C LEU A 199 -8.17 -5.07 2.50
N CYS A 200 -7.79 -4.86 3.75
CA CYS A 200 -6.78 -5.63 4.44
C CYS A 200 -7.30 -6.04 5.82
N THR A 201 -7.06 -7.29 6.21
CA THR A 201 -7.27 -7.74 7.59
C THR A 201 -5.94 -8.19 8.17
N LEU A 202 -5.76 -7.89 9.45
CA LEU A 202 -4.56 -8.24 10.22
C LEU A 202 -4.96 -9.23 11.30
N SER A 203 -4.09 -10.19 11.55
CA SER A 203 -4.22 -11.12 12.67
C SER A 203 -2.91 -11.24 13.42
N VAL A 204 -3.00 -11.72 14.66
CA VAL A 204 -1.83 -12.08 15.46
C VAL A 204 -1.81 -13.59 15.60
N THR A 205 -0.71 -14.20 15.23
CA THR A 205 -0.50 -15.66 15.30
C THR A 205 0.81 -15.98 16.02
N ASP A 206 1.00 -17.25 16.35
CA ASP A 206 2.29 -17.75 16.84
C ASP A 206 3.33 -17.72 15.73
N ALA A 207 4.56 -17.30 16.06
CA ALA A 207 5.63 -17.14 15.08
C ALA A 207 5.92 -18.44 14.30
N ASP A 208 5.80 -19.59 14.97
CA ASP A 208 6.03 -20.92 14.38
C ASP A 208 4.98 -21.32 13.33
N ALA A 209 3.82 -20.65 13.32
CA ALA A 209 2.76 -20.88 12.35
C ALA A 209 2.92 -20.06 11.06
N VAL A 210 3.90 -19.15 11.00
CA VAL A 210 4.11 -18.27 9.84
C VAL A 210 5.03 -18.94 8.82
N MET A 211 4.60 -18.98 7.56
CA MET A 211 5.46 -19.40 6.45
C MET A 211 6.43 -18.29 6.04
N GLY A 212 7.67 -18.66 5.72
CA GLY A 212 8.66 -17.72 5.19
C GLY A 212 8.30 -17.28 3.78
N ILE A 213 8.38 -15.97 3.53
CA ILE A 213 8.20 -15.38 2.20
C ILE A 213 9.51 -14.76 1.71
N PHE A 214 9.89 -15.14 0.50
CA PHE A 214 11.13 -14.73 -0.14
C PHE A 214 10.84 -14.00 -1.44
N ARG A 215 11.31 -12.74 -1.56
CA ARG A 215 11.18 -11.97 -2.80
C ARG A 215 12.41 -12.11 -3.66
N CYS A 216 12.23 -12.42 -4.94
CA CYS A 216 13.32 -12.33 -5.91
C CYS A 216 13.52 -10.89 -6.37
N ARG A 217 14.70 -10.31 -6.14
CA ARG A 217 15.01 -8.93 -6.57
C ARG A 217 15.09 -8.72 -8.08
N ARG A 218 15.23 -9.81 -8.85
CA ARG A 218 15.35 -9.73 -10.32
C ARG A 218 14.00 -9.85 -11.01
N CYS A 219 13.17 -10.81 -10.61
CA CYS A 219 11.87 -11.04 -11.25
C CYS A 219 10.66 -10.57 -10.43
N TRP A 220 10.86 -10.08 -9.21
CA TRP A 220 9.80 -9.56 -8.32
C TRP A 220 8.66 -10.56 -8.12
N ILE A 221 9.05 -11.82 -7.93
CA ILE A 221 8.14 -12.91 -7.61
C ILE A 221 8.42 -13.30 -6.17
N ASP A 222 7.33 -13.43 -5.42
CA ASP A 222 7.35 -13.91 -4.06
C ASP A 222 7.17 -15.42 -4.05
N TYR A 223 8.00 -16.07 -3.24
CA TYR A 223 8.00 -17.50 -3.03
C TYR A 223 7.70 -17.81 -1.57
N VAL A 224 6.80 -18.76 -1.34
CA VAL A 224 6.35 -19.13 0.00
C VAL A 224 6.80 -20.55 0.32
N GLY A 225 7.30 -20.76 1.54
CA GLY A 225 7.50 -22.10 2.10
C GLY A 225 8.28 -22.09 3.40
N THR A 226 8.79 -23.26 3.81
CA THR A 226 9.42 -23.45 5.11
C THR A 226 10.93 -23.67 4.96
N GLY A 227 11.75 -22.84 5.61
CA GLY A 227 13.21 -22.92 5.57
C GLY A 227 13.86 -21.84 4.71
N GLN A 228 15.18 -21.88 4.54
CA GLN A 228 15.91 -20.84 3.81
C GLN A 228 15.99 -21.13 2.30
N LEU A 229 15.69 -20.12 1.49
CA LEU A 229 15.86 -20.17 0.04
C LEU A 229 16.71 -18.99 -0.45
N LYS A 230 17.87 -19.27 -1.05
CA LYS A 230 18.84 -18.23 -1.46
C LYS A 230 18.73 -17.82 -2.94
N THR A 231 18.27 -18.72 -3.80
CA THR A 231 18.33 -18.54 -5.26
C THR A 231 16.97 -18.73 -5.91
N CYS A 232 16.57 -17.76 -6.74
CA CYS A 232 15.30 -17.76 -7.44
C CYS A 232 15.24 -18.90 -8.47
N PRO A 233 14.25 -19.78 -8.39
CA PRO A 233 14.10 -20.90 -9.32
C PRO A 233 13.87 -20.46 -10.78
N ARG A 234 13.20 -19.32 -10.98
CA ARG A 234 12.84 -18.83 -12.32
C ARG A 234 13.99 -18.13 -13.04
N CYS A 235 14.74 -17.27 -12.35
CA CYS A 235 15.73 -16.40 -12.99
C CYS A 235 17.14 -16.47 -12.38
N ARG A 236 17.35 -17.40 -11.44
CA ARG A 236 18.60 -17.59 -10.68
C ARG A 236 19.09 -16.36 -9.90
N GLY A 237 18.28 -15.31 -9.81
CA GLY A 237 18.57 -14.12 -9.02
C GLY A 237 18.54 -14.40 -7.51
N ARG A 238 19.08 -13.48 -6.73
CA ARG A 238 19.05 -13.58 -5.26
C ARG A 238 17.62 -13.45 -4.72
N LEU A 239 17.28 -14.34 -3.80
CA LEU A 239 16.11 -14.23 -2.96
C LEU A 239 16.47 -13.53 -1.65
N VAL A 240 15.56 -12.70 -1.17
CA VAL A 240 15.71 -11.98 0.09
C VAL A 240 14.46 -12.16 0.93
N GLU A 241 14.66 -12.37 2.24
CA GLU A 241 13.60 -12.20 3.22
C GLU A 241 13.26 -10.71 3.32
N LEU A 242 11.97 -10.42 3.42
CA LEU A 242 11.47 -9.04 3.56
C LEU A 242 11.55 -8.55 5.00
N VAL A 243 11.48 -9.48 5.96
CA VAL A 243 11.58 -9.20 7.39
C VAL A 243 13.05 -8.97 7.79
N LYS A 244 13.30 -7.90 8.55
CA LYS A 244 14.62 -7.55 9.07
C LYS A 244 14.64 -7.61 10.60
N MET A 245 15.74 -8.11 11.16
CA MET A 245 15.96 -8.17 12.61
C MET A 245 16.13 -6.77 13.23
N ALA A 246 15.79 -6.64 14.52
CA ALA A 246 15.74 -5.40 15.30
C ALA A 246 16.98 -4.51 15.14
N GLU A 247 18.18 -5.10 15.12
CA GLU A 247 19.45 -4.37 14.92
C GLU A 247 19.51 -3.56 13.62
N ARG A 248 18.71 -3.95 12.62
CA ARG A 248 18.63 -3.34 11.28
C ARG A 248 17.33 -2.57 11.07
N ILE A 249 16.41 -2.58 12.02
CA ILE A 249 15.15 -1.83 11.95
C ILE A 249 15.46 -0.37 12.31
N ARG A 250 15.31 0.51 11.33
CA ARG A 250 15.31 1.96 11.55
C ARG A 250 14.24 2.58 10.65
N PRO A 251 13.30 3.37 11.21
CA PRO A 251 12.41 4.17 10.39
C PRO A 251 13.22 4.99 9.39
N MET A 252 12.90 4.85 8.10
CA MET A 252 13.47 5.69 7.06
C MET A 252 13.05 7.15 7.28
N SER A 253 13.77 8.13 6.71
CA SER A 253 13.23 9.48 6.53
C SER A 253 12.11 9.46 5.49
N ASP A 254 11.28 10.50 5.43
CA ASP A 254 10.17 10.57 4.46
C ASP A 254 10.67 10.53 3.00
N ASP A 255 11.79 11.18 2.70
CA ASP A 255 12.44 11.11 1.38
C ASP A 255 12.88 9.69 1.01
N ALA A 256 13.51 8.99 1.96
CA ALA A 256 13.99 7.63 1.74
C ALA A 256 12.81 6.65 1.60
N LEU A 257 11.74 6.85 2.38
CA LEU A 257 10.50 6.09 2.24
C LEU A 257 9.85 6.33 0.88
N LEU A 258 9.80 7.58 0.41
CA LEU A 258 9.24 7.93 -0.90
C LEU A 258 10.02 7.25 -2.03
N ALA A 259 11.34 7.40 -2.05
CA ALA A 259 12.21 6.80 -3.06
C ALA A 259 12.07 5.27 -3.09
N ARG A 260 12.01 4.64 -1.92
CA ARG A 260 11.81 3.20 -1.81
C ARG A 260 10.45 2.76 -2.33
N SER A 261 9.38 3.42 -1.88
CA SER A 261 8.00 3.08 -2.25
C SER A 261 7.81 3.21 -3.76
N GLN A 262 8.37 4.25 -4.38
CA GLN A 262 8.37 4.39 -5.84
C GLN A 262 9.12 3.24 -6.54
N GLY A 263 10.28 2.84 -6.03
CA GLY A 263 11.04 1.71 -6.56
C GLY A 263 10.31 0.36 -6.46
N GLU A 264 9.69 0.09 -5.31
CA GLU A 264 8.87 -1.10 -5.07
C GLU A 264 7.65 -1.13 -6.01
N LEU A 265 6.90 -0.03 -6.11
CA LEU A 265 5.72 0.07 -6.96
C LEU A 265 6.05 -0.01 -8.47
N ALA A 266 7.18 0.56 -8.91
CA ALA A 266 7.59 0.46 -10.31
C ALA A 266 8.01 -0.96 -10.72
N SER A 267 8.58 -1.72 -9.78
CA SER A 267 9.15 -3.04 -10.07
C SER A 267 8.17 -4.18 -9.83
N SER A 268 7.15 -3.95 -9.00
CA SER A 268 6.20 -4.98 -8.60
C SER A 268 5.19 -5.29 -9.70
N LYS A 269 4.89 -6.57 -9.81
CA LYS A 269 3.78 -7.08 -10.62
C LYS A 269 2.74 -7.65 -9.66
N PRO A 270 1.43 -7.41 -9.88
CA PRO A 270 0.38 -8.05 -9.13
C PRO A 270 0.32 -9.54 -9.52
N ILE A 271 1.20 -10.34 -8.91
CA ILE A 271 1.33 -11.79 -9.12
C ILE A 271 1.09 -12.44 -7.77
N ARG A 272 0.26 -13.49 -7.75
CA ARG A 272 0.07 -14.28 -6.53
C ARG A 272 1.40 -14.96 -6.15
N PRO A 273 1.74 -15.03 -4.85
CA PRO A 273 2.92 -15.77 -4.42
C PRO A 273 2.92 -17.21 -4.92
N ILE A 274 4.11 -17.72 -5.24
CA ILE A 274 4.29 -19.11 -5.68
C ILE A 274 4.67 -19.96 -4.46
N ILE A 275 3.81 -20.92 -4.11
CA ILE A 275 4.10 -21.90 -3.07
C ILE A 275 5.13 -22.90 -3.61
N LEU A 276 6.23 -23.09 -2.88
CA LEU A 276 7.30 -24.01 -3.26
C LEU A 276 7.22 -25.32 -2.48
N PRO A 277 7.62 -26.46 -3.09
CA PRO A 277 7.70 -27.72 -2.37
C PRO A 277 8.84 -27.71 -1.35
N LEU A 278 8.67 -28.45 -0.25
CA LEU A 278 9.65 -28.57 0.84
C LEU A 278 11.06 -28.98 0.36
N SER A 279 11.14 -29.76 -0.71
CA SER A 279 12.40 -30.22 -1.30
C SER A 279 13.29 -29.10 -1.85
N TRP A 280 12.75 -27.90 -2.05
CA TRP A 280 13.50 -26.75 -2.58
C TRP A 280 14.20 -25.95 -1.48
N PHE A 281 13.84 -26.20 -0.22
CA PHE A 281 14.45 -25.51 0.91
C PHE A 281 15.62 -26.31 1.44
N THR A 282 16.70 -25.61 1.79
CA THR A 282 17.79 -26.25 2.52
C THR A 282 17.30 -26.56 3.92
N ARG A 283 17.21 -27.84 4.29
CA ARG A 283 17.04 -28.22 5.71
C ARG A 283 18.20 -27.60 6.48
N GLY A 284 17.90 -26.69 7.41
CA GLY A 284 18.87 -26.35 8.45
C GLY A 284 19.30 -27.65 9.13
N LYS A 285 20.59 -27.81 9.41
CA LYS A 285 21.07 -28.97 10.17
C LYS A 285 20.31 -29.02 11.50
N PRO A 286 19.58 -30.11 11.82
CA PRO A 286 19.11 -30.32 13.18
C PRO A 286 20.32 -30.69 14.03
N GLY A 287 20.61 -29.90 15.06
CA GLY A 287 21.61 -30.21 16.09
C GLY A 287 23.00 -29.61 15.84
N GLN A 288 23.23 -28.43 16.42
CA GLN A 288 24.43 -28.10 17.20
C GLN A 288 23.99 -27.26 18.39
#